data_AF-A0A3G2GA11-F1
#
_entry.id   AF-A0A3G2GA11-F1
#
_cell.length_a   1.000
_cell.length_b   1.000
_cell.length_c   1.000
_cell.angle_alpha   90.00
_cell.angle_beta   90.00
_cell.angle_gamma   90.00
#
_symmetry.space_group_name_H-M   'P 1'
#
loop_
_entity.id
_entity.type
_entity.pdbx_description
1 polymer ?
#
loop_
_entity_poly.entity_id
_entity_poly.type
_entity_poly.pdbx_seq_one_letter_code
_entity_poly.pdbx_strand_id
1 'polypeptide(L)'
;MYGNSISIKVQVEKRSNDEYILKFKQIADQKDWIDNSLQITEYEISKDKIIENFFIKNDGKVELHWVGLYNMKKQKIDFADKNFSLIRENEVKNPILLEKC
;
A
#
# COMPACT_ATOMS: atom_id res chain seq x y z
N MET A 1 -10.29 16.65 10.96
CA MET A 1 -10.72 16.12 9.64
C MET A 1 -10.53 14.62 9.70
N TYR A 2 -11.58 13.84 9.96
CA TYR A 2 -11.51 12.38 9.88
C TYR A 2 -11.62 11.98 8.41
N GLY A 3 -10.48 11.91 7.73
CA GLY A 3 -10.42 11.37 6.39
C GLY A 3 -10.73 9.87 6.42
N ASN A 4 -11.47 9.39 5.44
CA ASN A 4 -11.64 7.96 5.21
C ASN A 4 -10.30 7.40 4.68
N SER A 5 -9.40 7.00 5.58
CA SER A 5 -8.08 6.48 5.26
C SER A 5 -7.99 5.01 5.65
N ILE A 6 -7.64 4.15 4.70
CA ILE A 6 -7.39 2.75 4.98
C ILE A 6 -5.92 2.58 5.33
N SER A 7 -5.65 1.93 6.45
CA SER A 7 -4.32 1.41 6.76
C SER A 7 -4.25 -0.06 6.36
N ILE A 8 -3.24 -0.43 5.58
CA ILE A 8 -2.96 -1.82 5.19
C ILE A 8 -1.59 -2.24 5.72
N LYS A 9 -1.45 -3.53 6.04
CA LYS A 9 -0.14 -4.15 6.23
C LYS A 9 0.34 -4.70 4.89
N VAL A 10 1.62 -4.50 4.62
CA VAL A 10 2.27 -4.91 3.38
C VAL A 10 3.46 -5.82 3.66
N GLN A 11 3.77 -6.68 2.69
CA GLN A 11 5.03 -7.39 2.59
C GLN A 11 5.95 -6.60 1.67
N VAL A 12 7.15 -6.28 2.14
CA VAL A 12 8.17 -5.61 1.32
C VAL A 12 9.16 -6.66 0.82
N GLU A 13 9.41 -6.67 -0.49
CA GLU A 13 10.42 -7.53 -1.12
C GLU A 13 11.39 -6.67 -1.92
N LYS A 14 12.69 -6.90 -1.73
CA LYS A 14 13.72 -6.24 -2.53
C LYS A 14 13.83 -6.93 -3.88
N ARG A 15 13.70 -6.20 -4.98
CA ARG A 15 13.85 -6.74 -6.34
C ARG A 15 15.23 -6.48 -6.93
N SER A 16 15.78 -5.30 -6.71
CA SER A 16 17.12 -4.92 -7.13
C SER A 16 17.74 -3.98 -6.10
N ASN A 17 18.94 -3.46 -6.34
CA ASN A 17 19.64 -2.60 -5.37
C ASN A 17 18.77 -1.44 -4.85
N ASP A 18 17.99 -0.85 -5.76
CA ASP A 18 17.24 0.39 -5.54
C ASP A 18 15.73 0.20 -5.72
N GLU A 19 15.28 -1.00 -6.06
CA GLU A 19 13.88 -1.31 -6.33
C GLU A 19 13.31 -2.29 -5.30
N TYR A 20 12.13 -1.95 -4.81
CA TYR A 20 11.37 -2.73 -3.88
C TYR A 20 9.92 -2.82 -4.35
N ILE A 21 9.29 -3.95 -4.04
CA ILE A 21 7.88 -4.20 -4.33
C ILE A 21 7.13 -4.42 -3.02
N LEU A 22 5.90 -3.94 -2.98
CA LEU A 22 4.96 -4.19 -1.89
C LEU A 22 3.88 -5.14 -2.37
N LYS A 23 3.54 -6.10 -1.52
CA LYS A 23 2.38 -6.96 -1.67
C LYS A 23 1.43 -6.77 -0.50
N PHE A 24 0.14 -6.88 -0.74
CA PHE A 24 -0.86 -6.79 0.31
C PHE A 24 -0.77 -7.98 1.27
N LYS A 25 -0.86 -7.74 2.59
CA LYS A 25 -1.01 -8.82 3.58
C LYS A 25 -2.39 -8.87 4.23
N GLN A 26 -2.83 -7.73 4.76
CA GLN A 26 -4.08 -7.60 5.50
C GLN A 26 -4.48 -6.14 5.64
N ILE A 27 -5.75 -5.90 5.96
CA ILE A 27 -6.22 -4.61 6.45
C ILE A 27 -5.69 -4.44 7.89
N ALA A 28 -5.16 -3.27 8.20
CA ALA A 28 -4.63 -2.95 9.53
C ALA A 28 -5.67 -2.26 10.41
N ASP A 29 -6.56 -1.45 9.82
CA ASP A 29 -7.61 -0.72 10.53
C ASP A 29 -8.81 -0.45 9.60
N GLN A 30 -9.94 -0.05 10.18
CA GLN A 30 -11.18 0.35 9.49
C GLN A 30 -11.83 -0.76 8.65
N LYS A 31 -11.66 -2.02 9.07
CA LYS A 31 -12.21 -3.19 8.36
C LYS A 31 -13.72 -3.07 8.09
N ASP A 32 -14.49 -2.65 9.08
CA ASP A 32 -15.95 -2.49 8.94
C ASP A 32 -16.32 -1.38 7.94
N TRP A 33 -15.54 -0.30 7.87
CA TRP A 33 -15.77 0.76 6.88
C TRP A 33 -15.47 0.26 5.47
N ILE A 34 -14.43 -0.55 5.29
CA ILE A 34 -14.06 -1.14 4.00
C ILE A 34 -15.11 -2.17 3.56
N ASP A 35 -15.49 -3.08 4.45
CA ASP A 35 -16.49 -4.11 4.14
C ASP A 35 -17.83 -3.45 3.76
N ASN A 36 -18.25 -2.40 4.46
CA ASN A 36 -19.55 -1.74 4.22
C ASN A 36 -19.53 -0.70 3.10
N SER A 37 -18.51 0.15 3.03
CA SER A 37 -18.46 1.30 2.09
C SER A 37 -17.82 0.94 0.77
N LEU A 38 -16.84 0.04 0.80
CA LEU A 38 -16.05 -0.36 -0.36
C LEU A 38 -16.42 -1.75 -0.87
N GLN A 39 -17.14 -2.53 -0.06
CA GLN A 39 -17.59 -3.88 -0.40
C GLN A 39 -16.44 -4.76 -0.89
N ILE A 40 -15.31 -4.67 -0.19
CA ILE A 40 -14.13 -5.50 -0.43
C ILE A 40 -13.81 -6.23 0.85
N THR A 41 -13.94 -7.55 0.83
CA THR A 41 -13.45 -8.37 1.92
C THR A 41 -11.96 -8.61 1.72
N GLU A 42 -11.16 -8.54 2.80
CA GLU A 42 -9.71 -8.83 2.77
C GLU A 42 -9.36 -10.12 2.00
N TYR A 43 -10.15 -11.18 2.17
CA TYR A 43 -9.94 -12.47 1.52
C TYR A 43 -10.09 -12.45 -0.01
N GLU A 44 -10.73 -11.41 -0.55
CA GLU A 44 -10.89 -11.23 -2.00
C GLU A 44 -9.68 -10.52 -2.63
N ILE A 45 -8.78 -9.94 -1.83
CA ILE A 45 -7.58 -9.25 -2.33
C ILE A 45 -6.39 -10.21 -2.41
N SER A 46 -5.71 -10.21 -3.55
CA SER A 46 -4.54 -11.06 -3.75
C SER A 46 -3.37 -10.63 -2.88
N LYS A 47 -2.76 -11.60 -2.20
CA LYS A 47 -1.53 -11.44 -1.42
C LYS A 47 -0.24 -11.60 -2.23
N ASP A 48 -0.37 -12.10 -3.47
CA ASP A 48 0.77 -12.39 -4.35
C ASP A 48 1.00 -11.29 -5.39
N LYS A 49 -0.04 -10.51 -5.72
CA LYS A 49 0.06 -9.40 -6.67
C LYS A 49 0.75 -8.20 -6.03
N ILE A 50 1.59 -7.55 -6.84
CA ILE A 50 2.26 -6.30 -6.47
C ILE A 50 1.21 -5.20 -6.41
N ILE A 51 1.20 -4.46 -5.31
CA ILE A 51 0.29 -3.33 -5.09
C ILE A 51 0.99 -1.98 -5.23
N GLU A 52 2.32 -1.96 -5.06
CA GLU A 52 3.15 -0.76 -5.19
C GLU A 52 4.59 -1.15 -5.52
N ASN A 53 5.27 -0.31 -6.29
CA ASN A 53 6.73 -0.34 -6.43
C ASN A 53 7.30 0.93 -5.82
N PHE A 54 8.43 0.84 -5.11
CA PHE A 54 9.18 2.02 -4.71
C PHE A 54 10.64 1.93 -5.10
N PHE A 55 11.15 3.06 -5.59
CA PHE A 55 12.50 3.21 -6.11
C PHE A 55 13.26 4.23 -5.27
N ILE A 56 14.40 3.84 -4.74
CA ILE A 56 15.31 4.75 -4.05
C ILE A 56 16.25 5.35 -5.08
N LYS A 57 16.18 6.67 -5.30
CA LYS A 57 17.05 7.38 -6.24
C LYS A 57 18.41 7.66 -5.60
N ASN A 58 19.40 7.88 -6.45
CA ASN A 58 20.77 8.21 -6.03
C ASN A 58 20.86 9.48 -5.16
N ASP A 59 19.91 10.40 -5.27
CA ASP A 59 19.82 11.60 -4.43
C ASP A 59 19.07 11.36 -3.10
N GLY A 60 18.78 10.10 -2.77
CA GLY A 60 18.05 9.69 -1.57
C GLY A 60 16.54 9.92 -1.65
N LYS A 61 16.00 10.46 -2.75
CA LYS A 61 14.55 10.57 -2.94
C LYS A 61 13.93 9.22 -3.21
N VAL A 62 12.66 9.06 -2.84
CA VAL A 62 11.89 7.84 -3.11
C VAL A 62 10.80 8.15 -4.13
N GLU A 63 10.69 7.31 -5.14
CA GLU A 63 9.58 7.32 -6.11
C GLU A 63 8.64 6.17 -5.81
N LEU A 64 7.34 6.47 -5.66
CA LEU A 64 6.30 5.50 -5.31
C LEU A 64 5.35 5.34 -6.49
N HIS A 65 5.20 4.12 -6.98
CA HIS A 65 4.34 3.76 -8.10
C HIS A 65 3.22 2.86 -7.58
N TRP A 66 2.12 3.49 -7.18
CA TRP A 66 0.91 2.78 -6.76
C TRP A 66 0.25 2.07 -7.94
N VAL A 67 -0.08 0.79 -7.75
CA VAL A 67 -0.75 -0.04 -8.76
C VAL A 67 -2.23 -0.21 -8.42
N GLY A 68 -2.56 -0.43 -7.15
CA GLY A 68 -3.90 -0.76 -6.69
C GLY A 68 -4.00 -2.15 -6.09
N LEU A 69 -5.18 -2.50 -5.56
CA LEU A 69 -5.45 -3.79 -4.95
C LEU A 69 -6.12 -4.71 -5.97
N TYR A 70 -5.49 -5.85 -6.28
CA TYR A 70 -6.08 -6.83 -7.18
C TYR A 70 -7.18 -7.64 -6.48
N ASN A 71 -8.43 -7.43 -6.91
CA ASN A 71 -9.58 -8.20 -6.45
C ASN A 71 -9.70 -9.50 -7.27
N MET A 72 -9.45 -10.63 -6.61
CA MET A 72 -9.46 -11.96 -7.21
C MET A 72 -10.85 -12.39 -7.66
N LYS A 73 -11.89 -12.00 -6.93
CA LYS A 73 -13.28 -12.34 -7.24
C LYS A 73 -13.80 -11.58 -8.46
N LYS A 74 -13.50 -10.28 -8.53
CA LYS A 74 -13.90 -9.40 -9.65
C LYS A 74 -12.92 -9.47 -10.83
N GLN A 75 -11.77 -10.15 -10.67
CA GLN A 75 -10.68 -10.25 -11.64
C GLN A 75 -10.19 -8.90 -12.18
N LYS A 76 -10.18 -7.86 -11.34
CA LYS A 76 -9.76 -6.49 -11.70
C LYS A 76 -8.94 -5.83 -10.62
N ILE A 77 -8.29 -4.73 -10.97
CA ILE A 77 -7.62 -3.84 -10.01
C ILE A 77 -8.66 -2.85 -9.49
N ASP A 78 -8.91 -2.89 -8.19
CA ASP A 78 -9.67 -1.88 -7.46
C ASP A 78 -8.68 -0.86 -6.85
N PHE A 79 -9.14 0.37 -6.61
CA PHE A 79 -8.31 1.43 -6.01
C PHE A 79 -7.04 1.77 -6.77
N ALA A 80 -7.06 1.73 -8.11
CA ALA A 80 -5.92 2.11 -8.96
C ALA A 80 -5.79 3.63 -9.19
N ASP A 81 -6.80 4.42 -8.81
CA ASP A 81 -6.87 5.85 -9.16
C ASP A 81 -5.92 6.73 -8.34
N LYS A 82 -5.42 7.81 -8.94
CA LYS A 82 -4.42 8.75 -8.39
C LYS A 82 -4.88 9.57 -7.16
N ASN A 83 -6.07 9.31 -6.62
CA ASN A 83 -6.64 10.10 -5.52
C ASN A 83 -6.26 9.59 -4.12
N PHE A 84 -5.37 8.61 -4.02
CA PHE A 84 -4.83 8.20 -2.73
C PHE A 84 -3.77 9.20 -2.27
N SER A 85 -4.08 9.93 -1.20
CA SER A 85 -3.06 10.54 -0.37
C SER A 85 -2.52 9.45 0.56
N LEU A 86 -1.29 9.01 0.33
CA LEU A 86 -0.53 8.34 1.39
C LEU A 86 -0.27 9.39 2.47
N ILE A 87 -1.16 9.49 3.45
CA ILE A 87 -0.99 10.43 4.55
C ILE A 87 0.13 9.87 5.43
N ARG A 88 1.30 10.50 5.30
CA ARG A 88 2.30 10.56 6.37
C ARG A 88 1.59 11.04 7.63
N GLU A 89 1.43 10.18 8.63
CA GLU A 89 1.70 10.66 9.97
C GLU A 89 3.22 10.74 10.09
N ASN A 90 3.75 11.95 9.95
CA ASN A 90 4.71 12.37 10.96
C ASN A 90 4.79 13.89 10.99
N GLU A 91 4.36 14.42 12.13
CA GLU A 91 4.79 15.71 12.67
C GLU A 91 6.31 15.69 12.93
N VAL A 92 7.08 15.68 11.85
CA VAL A 92 8.49 16.11 11.79
C VAL A 92 9.53 15.20 12.49
N LYS A 93 9.18 14.14 13.22
CA LYS A 93 10.20 13.49 14.08
C LYS A 93 10.98 12.29 13.57
N ASN A 94 10.52 11.45 12.63
CA ASN A 94 11.33 10.31 12.15
C ASN A 94 11.01 9.93 10.69
N PRO A 95 11.99 9.90 9.77
CA PRO A 95 11.79 9.27 8.47
C PRO A 95 11.52 7.78 8.64
N ILE A 96 10.75 7.17 7.71
CA ILE A 96 10.65 5.71 7.62
C ILE A 96 12.03 5.20 7.23
N LEU A 97 12.80 4.76 8.22
CA LEU A 97 14.00 3.95 8.01
C LEU A 97 13.52 2.51 7.82
N LEU A 98 13.59 2.02 6.58
CA LEU A 98 13.40 0.60 6.31
C LEU A 98 14.69 -0.13 6.70
N GLU A 99 14.75 -0.62 7.95
CA GLU A 99 15.84 -1.47 8.39
C GLU A 99 15.58 -2.94 8.03
N LYS A 100 16.67 -3.62 7.68
CA LYS A 100 16.67 -5.03 7.28
C LYS A 100 16.41 -5.89 8.52
N CYS A 101 15.37 -6.75 8.47
CA CYS A 101 15.11 -7.75 9.50
C CYS A 101 16.26 -8.76 9.66
#